data_AF-A0A2R7M774-F1
#
_entry.id   AF-A0A2R7M774-F1
#
_cell.length_a   1.000
_cell.length_b   1.000
_cell.length_c   1.000
_cell.angle_alpha   90.00
_cell.angle_beta   90.00
_cell.angle_gamma   90.00
#
_symmetry.space_group_name_H-M   'P 1'
#
loop_
_entity.id
_entity.type
_entity.pdbx_description
1 polymer ?
#
loop_
_entity_poly.entity_id
_entity_poly.type
_entity_poly.pdbx_seq_one_letter_code
_entity_poly.pdbx_strand_id
1 'polypeptide(L)'
;MAALVERARRFSAAVGREDLAEKLGNTRSRLQDPHVRVVIVGQFKQGKSKLVNALINAPACAVDDDIATSVPTSVGYAEEPSATVLVRRESGEAHEIRRVDIPFERLSDYVTARADDEQEGDVVGAEVLLPREILKGGLRIVDSPGVGGLESTRSLATLAALTTAHAVLLVSDASQEYTEPEIQFLRHAMRISPNVAAVLSKTDLYPQWRDIQRVDEKHLNELGVDIDDVPVFAVSSDLRLLAAEQQDRELNDESGFPELVAHLRRDVLGKAEEINRKGAVHDLMTVADQLSLTVKTELNALEHPEDTPGMIARLEDAKAKADDFRSRTSRWQVTLSDGIADLISDTEHDLRDRLRKVQREGEAAIDEGDPGPIWDQIAEWVDQRVNAAVSETFVWTNERSQWLAEQVADEFRMGEESIPLIDVAGTDGLLDPVEELQHLDDGKMGAAEKIYIGVRGSYGGVLMVGLATSIVGLSLINPLSLLAGVLVGRRAFREDMSSRLLRRQNEAKNLLRRHIEDTVFQVGKQLKDRLRIVQRTARDHFGSIADELHRSLSDSVLVAKQAAASYTADRDKRIQQLHAQLRDIEALRGRIPAAELSSGRPARAAVTR
;
A
#
# COMPACT_ATOMS: atom_id res chain seq x y z
N MET A 1 21.20 19.50 3.22
CA MET A 1 20.85 18.60 4.34
C MET A 1 21.75 17.36 4.42
N ALA A 2 21.83 16.53 3.38
CA ALA A 2 22.60 15.27 3.40
C ALA A 2 24.06 15.40 3.88
N ALA A 3 24.78 16.46 3.51
CA ALA A 3 26.15 16.68 3.99
C ALA A 3 26.25 16.97 5.50
N LEU A 4 25.21 17.58 6.10
CA LEU A 4 25.12 17.83 7.53
C LEU A 4 24.87 16.51 8.27
N VAL A 5 23.95 15.68 7.74
CA VAL A 5 23.68 14.32 8.23
C VAL A 5 24.95 13.46 8.21
N GLU A 6 25.70 13.47 7.11
CA GLU A 6 26.95 12.71 7.02
C GLU A 6 28.04 13.20 7.98
N ARG A 7 28.05 14.50 8.31
CA ARG A 7 28.97 15.04 9.32
C ARG A 7 28.57 14.59 10.73
N ALA A 8 27.29 14.69 11.07
CA ALA A 8 26.75 14.21 12.34
C ALA A 8 27.01 12.71 12.50
N ARG A 9 26.79 11.92 11.45
CA ARG A 9 27.02 10.47 11.43
C ARG A 9 28.46 10.10 11.79
N ARG A 10 29.43 10.77 11.15
CA ARG A 10 30.86 10.56 11.43
C ARG A 10 31.24 11.00 12.84
N PHE A 11 30.64 12.06 13.36
CA PHE A 11 30.87 12.50 14.73
C PHE A 11 30.31 11.49 15.74
N SER A 12 29.07 11.01 15.56
CA SER A 12 28.47 9.97 16.41
C SER A 12 29.34 8.71 16.48
N ALA A 13 29.82 8.23 15.32
CA ALA A 13 30.73 7.09 15.25
C ALA A 13 32.05 7.34 16.00
N ALA A 14 32.64 8.54 15.86
CA ALA A 14 33.89 8.88 16.54
C ALA A 14 33.76 8.97 18.08
N VAL A 15 32.55 9.24 18.58
CA VAL A 15 32.24 9.29 20.03
C VAL A 15 31.78 7.90 20.56
N GLY A 16 31.74 6.87 19.69
CA GLY A 16 31.38 5.50 20.09
C GLY A 16 29.88 5.22 20.12
N ARG A 17 29.05 6.10 19.55
CA ARG A 17 27.60 5.93 19.41
C ARG A 17 27.25 5.41 18.00
N GLU A 18 27.54 4.13 17.78
CA GLU A 18 27.26 3.45 16.50
C GLU A 18 25.77 3.39 16.17
N ASP A 19 24.91 3.28 17.19
CA ASP A 19 23.44 3.34 17.08
C ASP A 19 22.96 4.65 16.42
N LEU A 20 23.50 5.79 16.86
CA LEU A 20 23.15 7.09 16.29
C LEU A 20 23.76 7.30 14.91
N ALA A 21 24.91 6.67 14.64
CA ALA A 21 25.49 6.67 13.31
C ALA A 21 24.67 5.81 12.32
N GLU A 22 24.10 4.70 12.77
CA GLU A 22 23.19 3.86 11.98
C GLU A 22 21.89 4.61 11.66
N LYS A 23 21.27 5.23 12.67
CA LYS A 23 20.08 6.09 12.50
C LYS A 23 20.30 7.18 11.45
N LEU A 24 21.38 7.95 11.58
CA LEU A 24 21.72 8.98 10.59
C LEU A 24 22.12 8.40 9.23
N GLY A 25 22.60 7.15 9.19
CA GLY A 25 22.78 6.39 7.96
C GLY A 25 21.46 6.18 7.21
N ASN A 26 20.42 5.76 7.93
CA ASN A 26 19.07 5.58 7.39
C ASN A 26 18.46 6.92 6.94
N THR A 27 18.55 7.98 7.77
CA THR A 27 18.13 9.34 7.40
C THR A 27 18.83 9.81 6.12
N ARG A 28 20.14 9.55 5.98
CA ARG A 28 20.90 9.91 4.78
C ARG A 28 20.40 9.16 3.55
N SER A 29 20.13 7.85 3.67
CA SER A 29 19.58 7.05 2.57
C SER A 29 18.23 7.60 2.10
N ARG A 30 17.33 7.91 3.03
CA ARG A 30 16.00 8.51 2.74
C ARG A 30 16.09 9.88 2.06
N LEU A 31 17.09 10.70 2.42
CA LEU A 31 17.34 11.98 1.76
C LEU A 31 17.96 11.86 0.36
N GLN A 32 18.65 10.76 0.07
CA GLN A 32 19.31 10.55 -1.23
C GLN A 32 18.35 9.94 -2.25
N ASP A 33 17.52 9.00 -1.81
CA ASP A 33 16.49 8.39 -2.63
C ASP A 33 15.17 8.34 -1.84
N PRO A 34 14.32 9.36 -1.98
CA PRO A 34 13.06 9.44 -1.27
C PRO A 34 12.01 8.43 -1.77
N HIS A 35 12.28 7.67 -2.85
CA HIS A 35 11.38 6.63 -3.38
C HIS A 35 9.91 7.08 -3.59
N VAL A 36 9.71 8.33 -4.02
CA VAL A 36 8.39 8.96 -4.17
C VAL A 36 7.56 8.22 -5.22
N ARG A 37 6.59 7.45 -4.74
CA ARG A 37 5.78 6.54 -5.56
C ARG A 37 4.53 7.22 -6.14
N VAL A 38 4.44 7.24 -7.47
CA VAL A 38 3.26 7.69 -8.21
C VAL A 38 2.61 6.49 -8.86
N VAL A 39 1.39 6.16 -8.45
CA VAL A 39 0.65 5.02 -8.98
C VAL A 39 -0.32 5.49 -10.04
N ILE A 40 -0.23 4.90 -11.23
CA ILE A 40 -1.10 5.18 -12.36
C ILE A 40 -2.19 4.12 -12.41
N VAL A 41 -3.42 4.59 -12.34
CA VAL A 41 -4.63 3.76 -12.18
C VAL A 41 -5.70 4.20 -13.17
N GLY A 42 -6.68 3.34 -13.44
CA GLY A 42 -7.71 3.60 -14.44
C GLY A 42 -8.12 2.34 -15.18
N GLN A 43 -9.24 2.41 -15.91
CA GLN A 43 -9.81 1.22 -16.55
C GLN A 43 -8.91 0.62 -17.63
N PHE A 44 -9.27 -0.59 -18.07
CA PHE A 44 -8.60 -1.22 -19.19
C PHE A 44 -8.70 -0.33 -20.45
N LYS A 45 -7.63 -0.31 -21.27
CA LYS A 45 -7.52 0.48 -22.51
C LYS A 45 -7.62 2.01 -22.36
N GLN A 46 -7.50 2.57 -21.16
CA GLN A 46 -7.45 4.02 -20.95
C GLN A 46 -6.08 4.67 -21.24
N GLY A 47 -5.08 3.94 -21.74
CA GLY A 47 -3.79 4.52 -22.14
C GLY A 47 -2.73 4.67 -21.03
N LYS A 48 -2.90 4.03 -19.86
CA LYS A 48 -1.97 4.06 -18.71
C LYS A 48 -0.51 3.76 -19.07
N SER A 49 -0.24 2.59 -19.64
CA SER A 49 1.13 2.16 -19.99
C SER A 49 1.77 3.07 -21.03
N LYS A 50 0.97 3.62 -21.96
CA LYS A 50 1.43 4.60 -22.95
C LYS A 50 1.75 5.96 -22.33
N LEU A 51 0.94 6.41 -21.36
CA LEU A 51 1.21 7.59 -20.55
C LEU A 51 2.55 7.45 -19.81
N VAL A 52 2.81 6.30 -19.18
CA VAL A 52 4.10 6.01 -18.51
C VAL A 52 5.26 6.14 -19.49
N ASN A 53 5.17 5.46 -20.64
CA ASN A 53 6.22 5.47 -21.64
C ASN A 53 6.50 6.88 -22.17
N ALA A 54 5.46 7.69 -22.40
CA ALA A 54 5.56 9.07 -22.85
C ALA A 54 6.11 10.02 -21.76
N LEU A 55 5.78 9.77 -20.49
CA LEU A 55 6.28 10.54 -19.35
C LEU A 55 7.80 10.31 -19.14
N ILE A 56 8.22 9.04 -19.27
CA ILE A 56 9.61 8.59 -19.09
C ILE A 56 10.45 8.79 -20.35
N ASN A 57 9.79 8.89 -21.52
CA ASN A 57 10.38 8.85 -22.85
C ASN A 57 11.20 7.57 -23.10
N ALA A 58 10.62 6.42 -22.73
CA ALA A 58 11.21 5.08 -22.88
C ALA A 58 10.11 4.02 -22.96
N PRO A 59 10.32 2.89 -23.66
CA PRO A 59 9.37 1.76 -23.68
C PRO A 59 9.51 0.92 -22.41
N ALA A 60 9.18 1.49 -21.25
CA ALA A 60 9.33 0.84 -19.94
C ALA A 60 8.15 -0.09 -19.59
N CYS A 61 6.98 0.14 -20.18
CA CYS A 61 5.77 -0.66 -19.98
C CYS A 61 5.30 -1.24 -21.32
N ALA A 62 4.72 -2.44 -21.29
CA ALA A 62 4.15 -3.07 -22.48
C ALA A 62 2.90 -2.29 -22.95
N VAL A 63 2.82 -1.97 -24.24
CA VAL A 63 1.68 -1.28 -24.85
C VAL A 63 1.29 -2.11 -26.07
N ASP A 64 0.24 -2.93 -25.96
CA ASP A 64 -0.32 -3.65 -27.10
C ASP A 64 -1.86 -3.63 -27.03
N ASP A 65 -2.52 -3.46 -28.18
CA ASP A 65 -3.97 -3.22 -28.27
C ASP A 65 -4.81 -4.45 -27.86
N ASP A 66 -4.19 -5.64 -27.83
CA ASP A 66 -4.82 -6.91 -27.48
C ASP A 66 -4.29 -7.53 -26.17
N ILE A 67 -3.27 -6.93 -25.52
CA ILE A 67 -2.60 -7.55 -24.37
C ILE A 67 -2.45 -6.54 -23.22
N ALA A 68 -3.18 -6.78 -22.13
CA ALA A 68 -3.15 -5.97 -20.92
C ALA A 68 -1.86 -6.21 -20.10
N THR A 69 -1.36 -5.15 -19.45
CA THR A 69 -0.43 -5.25 -18.30
C THR A 69 -1.04 -6.22 -17.27
N SER A 70 -0.45 -7.41 -17.14
CA SER A 70 -0.96 -8.44 -16.23
C SER A 70 -0.44 -8.28 -14.82
N VAL A 71 0.73 -7.65 -14.67
CA VAL A 71 1.45 -7.45 -13.40
C VAL A 71 1.87 -5.99 -13.24
N PRO A 72 1.87 -5.46 -12.00
CA PRO A 72 2.33 -4.10 -11.76
C PRO A 72 3.80 -3.91 -12.18
N THR A 73 4.08 -2.82 -12.88
CA THR A 73 5.44 -2.47 -13.34
C THR A 73 5.89 -1.18 -12.67
N SER A 74 6.97 -1.24 -11.89
CA SER A 74 7.57 -0.09 -11.23
C SER A 74 8.77 0.41 -12.04
N VAL A 75 8.80 1.71 -12.34
CA VAL A 75 9.88 2.34 -13.09
C VAL A 75 10.58 3.39 -12.23
N GLY A 76 11.90 3.24 -12.04
CA GLY A 76 12.73 4.12 -11.21
C GLY A 76 14.06 4.51 -11.85
N TYR A 77 14.87 5.26 -11.13
CA TYR A 77 16.17 5.72 -11.62
C TYR A 77 17.30 4.72 -11.35
N ALA A 78 18.17 4.54 -12.34
CA ALA A 78 19.52 4.02 -12.16
C ALA A 78 20.44 4.61 -13.23
N GLU A 79 21.76 4.60 -13.00
CA GLU A 79 22.74 5.07 -13.98
C GLU A 79 22.83 4.14 -15.21
N GLU A 80 22.65 2.83 -14.99
CA GLU A 80 22.62 1.82 -16.05
C GLU A 80 21.20 1.23 -16.18
N PRO A 81 20.67 1.06 -17.41
CA PRO A 81 19.38 0.42 -17.62
C PRO A 81 19.37 -1.02 -17.10
N SER A 82 18.37 -1.37 -16.30
CA SER A 82 18.16 -2.75 -15.86
C SER A 82 16.67 -3.08 -15.75
N ALA A 83 16.35 -4.37 -15.91
CA ALA A 83 15.01 -4.90 -15.74
C ALA A 83 15.08 -6.15 -14.86
N THR A 84 14.21 -6.22 -13.87
CA THR A 84 14.12 -7.31 -12.91
C THR A 84 12.67 -7.73 -12.80
N VAL A 85 12.39 -9.02 -12.95
CA VAL A 85 11.06 -9.58 -12.67
C VAL A 85 11.05 -10.21 -11.28
N LEU A 86 9.94 -10.02 -10.58
CA LEU A 86 9.67 -10.65 -9.29
C LEU A 86 8.97 -11.97 -9.58
N VAL A 87 9.70 -13.07 -9.39
CA VAL A 87 9.19 -14.43 -9.61
C VAL A 87 8.95 -15.06 -8.25
N ARG A 88 7.71 -15.45 -8.00
CA ARG A 88 7.35 -16.17 -6.79
C ARG A 88 7.58 -17.67 -7.00
N ARG A 89 8.43 -18.26 -6.17
CA ARG A 89 8.66 -19.71 -6.09
C ARG A 89 8.03 -20.28 -4.82
N GLU A 90 7.44 -21.45 -4.94
CA GLU A 90 6.96 -22.21 -3.78
C GLU A 90 8.12 -23.02 -3.16
N SER A 91 8.49 -22.72 -1.90
CA SER A 91 9.46 -23.51 -1.13
C SER A 91 8.93 -23.79 0.28
N GLY A 92 8.07 -24.80 0.41
CA GLY A 92 7.52 -25.23 1.70
C GLY A 92 6.43 -24.29 2.24
N GLU A 93 6.47 -23.96 3.54
CA GLU A 93 5.51 -23.06 4.20
C GLU A 93 5.78 -21.55 3.96
N ALA A 94 6.89 -21.22 3.29
CA ALA A 94 7.26 -19.85 2.96
C ALA A 94 7.23 -19.63 1.44
N HIS A 95 6.57 -18.56 1.01
CA HIS A 95 6.67 -18.07 -0.36
C HIS A 95 7.96 -17.23 -0.47
N GLU A 96 8.87 -17.63 -1.35
CA GLU A 96 10.08 -16.85 -1.64
C GLU A 96 9.86 -16.07 -2.94
N ILE A 97 9.85 -14.74 -2.83
CA ILE A 97 9.88 -13.87 -4.01
C ILE A 97 11.34 -13.73 -4.41
N ARG A 98 11.71 -14.31 -5.54
CA ARG A 98 13.04 -14.19 -6.12
C ARG A 98 13.06 -13.07 -7.15
N ARG A 99 14.02 -12.17 -7.00
CA ARG A 99 14.36 -11.17 -8.01
C ARG A 99 15.17 -11.85 -9.13
N VAL A 100 14.68 -11.79 -10.36
CA VAL A 100 15.36 -12.37 -11.53
C VAL A 100 15.64 -11.26 -12.52
N ASP A 101 16.92 -10.96 -12.75
CA ASP A 101 17.32 -9.98 -13.74
C ASP A 101 17.11 -10.54 -15.15
N ILE A 102 16.54 -9.70 -16.01
CA ILE A 102 16.21 -10.03 -17.40
C ILE A 102 16.75 -8.97 -18.35
N PRO A 103 17.08 -9.33 -19.60
CA PRO A 103 17.34 -8.34 -20.64
C PRO A 103 16.12 -7.43 -20.82
N PHE A 104 16.36 -6.13 -20.96
CA PHE A 104 15.31 -5.12 -21.08
C PHE A 104 14.38 -5.39 -22.27
N GLU A 105 14.92 -5.94 -23.36
CA GLU A 105 14.18 -6.27 -24.59
C GLU A 105 13.14 -7.38 -24.40
N ARG A 106 13.29 -8.21 -23.36
CA ARG A 106 12.35 -9.31 -23.06
C ARG A 106 11.29 -8.92 -22.05
N LEU A 107 11.31 -7.71 -21.50
CA LEU A 107 10.37 -7.27 -20.46
C LEU A 107 8.90 -7.46 -20.89
N SER A 108 8.58 -7.15 -22.15
CA SER A 108 7.23 -7.33 -22.71
C SER A 108 6.77 -8.79 -22.67
N ASP A 109 7.68 -9.74 -22.85
CA ASP A 109 7.36 -11.17 -22.85
C ASP A 109 6.95 -11.66 -21.46
N TYR A 110 7.49 -11.05 -20.40
CA TYR A 110 7.23 -11.44 -19.00
C TYR A 110 6.05 -10.69 -18.36
N VAL A 111 5.79 -9.45 -18.76
CA VAL A 111 4.76 -8.58 -18.16
C VAL A 111 3.38 -8.77 -18.83
N THR A 112 3.33 -9.55 -19.91
CA THR A 112 2.11 -9.89 -20.62
C THR A 112 1.59 -11.28 -20.25
N ALA A 113 0.30 -11.55 -20.50
CA ALA A 113 -0.37 -12.84 -20.18
C ALA A 113 0.16 -14.07 -20.94
N ARG A 114 1.33 -13.96 -21.58
CA ARG A 114 1.96 -14.94 -22.47
C ARG A 114 3.35 -15.37 -22.02
N ALA A 115 3.75 -15.08 -20.77
CA ALA A 115 4.97 -15.63 -20.21
C ALA A 115 4.90 -17.16 -20.28
N ASP A 116 5.60 -17.74 -21.27
CA ASP A 116 5.70 -19.18 -21.45
C ASP A 116 6.23 -19.83 -20.17
N ASP A 117 5.82 -21.08 -19.92
CA ASP A 117 6.17 -22.02 -18.83
C ASP A 117 7.71 -22.24 -18.60
N GLU A 118 8.58 -21.42 -19.18
CA GLU A 118 10.05 -21.54 -19.09
C GLU A 118 10.63 -21.14 -17.73
N GLN A 119 9.88 -20.44 -16.86
CA GLN A 119 10.30 -20.13 -15.49
C GLN A 119 9.51 -21.01 -14.50
N GLU A 120 10.23 -21.74 -13.65
CA GLU A 120 9.63 -22.36 -12.44
C GLU A 120 9.15 -21.25 -11.48
N GLY A 121 7.97 -20.67 -11.72
CA GLY A 121 7.32 -19.70 -10.83
C GLY A 121 6.49 -18.62 -11.52
N ASP A 122 5.57 -18.02 -10.78
CA ASP A 122 4.67 -16.97 -11.29
C ASP A 122 5.34 -15.59 -11.24
N VAL A 123 5.28 -14.84 -12.33
CA VAL A 123 5.68 -13.42 -12.33
C VAL A 123 4.60 -12.61 -11.59
N VAL A 124 5.00 -11.87 -10.57
CA VAL A 124 4.09 -11.08 -9.71
C VAL A 124 4.30 -9.57 -9.85
N GLY A 125 5.37 -9.17 -10.50
CA GLY A 125 5.70 -7.77 -10.72
C GLY A 125 6.96 -7.61 -11.54
N ALA A 126 7.16 -6.41 -12.06
CA ALA A 126 8.39 -6.04 -12.75
C ALA A 126 8.93 -4.72 -12.20
N GLU A 127 10.25 -4.62 -12.16
CA GLU A 127 10.99 -3.43 -11.82
C GLU A 127 11.90 -3.06 -12.97
N VAL A 128 11.85 -1.79 -13.36
CA VAL A 128 12.61 -1.22 -14.47
C VAL A 128 13.37 -0.02 -13.95
N LEU A 129 14.68 -0.01 -14.13
CA LEU A 129 15.51 1.13 -13.73
C LEU A 129 16.12 1.76 -14.98
N LEU A 130 15.99 3.09 -15.10
CA LEU A 130 16.39 3.83 -16.29
C LEU A 130 17.11 5.15 -15.94
N PRO A 131 18.12 5.57 -16.72
CA PRO A 131 18.81 6.84 -16.52
C PRO A 131 18.02 8.01 -17.11
N ARG A 132 16.87 8.32 -16.49
CA ARG A 132 15.96 9.40 -16.95
C ARG A 132 15.92 10.53 -15.93
N GLU A 133 16.09 11.77 -16.41
CA GLU A 133 16.15 12.97 -15.56
C GLU A 133 14.87 13.20 -14.75
N ILE A 134 13.70 12.75 -15.22
CA ILE A 134 12.45 12.83 -14.44
C ILE A 134 12.45 11.88 -13.22
N LEU A 135 13.21 10.78 -13.27
CA LEU A 135 13.30 9.76 -12.22
C LEU A 135 14.41 10.08 -11.21
N LYS A 136 15.41 10.88 -11.59
CA LYS A 136 16.63 11.18 -10.81
C LYS A 136 16.37 11.81 -9.44
N GLY A 137 15.24 12.48 -9.27
CA GLY A 137 14.79 13.01 -7.98
C GLY A 137 14.22 11.97 -7.02
N GLY A 138 14.30 10.67 -7.33
CA GLY A 138 13.69 9.60 -6.54
C GLY A 138 12.22 9.32 -6.90
N LEU A 139 11.75 9.81 -8.06
CA LEU A 139 10.40 9.52 -8.55
C LEU A 139 10.33 8.07 -9.03
N ARG A 140 9.34 7.33 -8.54
CA ARG A 140 9.04 5.94 -8.93
C ARG A 140 7.63 5.88 -9.50
N ILE A 141 7.50 5.55 -10.78
CA ILE A 141 6.20 5.47 -11.45
C ILE A 141 5.75 4.01 -11.48
N VAL A 142 4.56 3.72 -10.97
CA VAL A 142 4.00 2.37 -10.95
C VAL A 142 2.83 2.30 -11.92
N ASP A 143 2.99 1.54 -13.00
CA ASP A 143 1.89 1.17 -13.88
C ASP A 143 1.08 0.04 -13.23
N SER A 144 -0.19 0.29 -12.90
CA SER A 144 -1.06 -0.74 -12.35
C SER A 144 -1.80 -1.50 -13.46
N PRO A 145 -2.13 -2.78 -13.24
CA PRO A 145 -3.16 -3.45 -14.02
C PRO A 145 -4.45 -2.62 -14.05
N GLY A 146 -5.24 -2.72 -15.13
CA GLY A 146 -6.49 -1.98 -15.24
C GLY A 146 -7.51 -2.38 -14.17
N VAL A 147 -8.14 -1.38 -13.54
CA VAL A 147 -9.28 -1.59 -12.63
C VAL A 147 -10.55 -1.76 -13.44
N GLY A 148 -11.37 -2.78 -13.17
CA GLY A 148 -12.58 -3.08 -13.96
C GLY A 148 -12.48 -4.29 -14.91
N GLY A 149 -11.41 -5.08 -14.82
CA GLY A 149 -11.42 -6.44 -15.35
C GLY A 149 -12.13 -7.43 -14.41
N LEU A 150 -12.62 -8.55 -14.96
CA LEU A 150 -13.40 -9.64 -14.32
C LEU A 150 -12.70 -10.36 -13.13
N GLU A 151 -11.60 -9.85 -12.58
CA GLU A 151 -10.84 -10.50 -11.51
C GLU A 151 -10.68 -9.61 -10.27
N SER A 152 -11.34 -9.99 -9.19
CA SER A 152 -11.30 -9.33 -7.87
C SER A 152 -9.89 -9.17 -7.28
N THR A 153 -8.94 -10.05 -7.63
CA THR A 153 -7.55 -9.96 -7.19
C THR A 153 -6.81 -8.76 -7.76
N ARG A 154 -7.12 -8.32 -9.00
CA ARG A 154 -6.44 -7.17 -9.63
C ARG A 154 -6.85 -5.84 -8.99
N SER A 155 -8.11 -5.75 -8.54
CA SER A 155 -8.63 -4.60 -7.78
C SER A 155 -7.88 -4.45 -6.45
N LEU A 156 -7.64 -5.54 -5.73
CA LEU A 156 -6.88 -5.54 -4.46
C LEU A 156 -5.43 -5.12 -4.63
N ALA A 157 -4.75 -5.61 -5.66
CA ALA A 157 -3.37 -5.22 -5.95
C ALA A 157 -3.26 -3.72 -6.26
N THR A 158 -4.23 -3.18 -7.01
CA THR A 158 -4.30 -1.74 -7.29
C THR A 158 -4.56 -0.92 -6.02
N LEU A 159 -5.54 -1.32 -5.20
CA LEU A 159 -5.81 -0.67 -3.91
C LEU A 159 -4.61 -0.77 -2.95
N ALA A 160 -3.86 -1.86 -3.00
CA ALA A 160 -2.62 -2.01 -2.26
C ALA A 160 -1.58 -0.99 -2.65
N ALA A 161 -1.39 -0.79 -3.96
CA ALA A 161 -0.46 0.19 -4.47
C ALA A 161 -0.84 1.59 -3.94
N LEU A 162 -2.13 1.92 -3.85
CA LEU A 162 -2.61 3.21 -3.32
C LEU A 162 -2.16 3.50 -1.89
N THR A 163 -2.12 2.50 -0.99
CA THR A 163 -1.67 2.72 0.40
C THR A 163 -0.19 3.10 0.51
N THR A 164 0.60 2.77 -0.50
CA THR A 164 2.02 3.16 -0.61
C THR A 164 2.25 4.32 -1.58
N ALA A 165 1.17 4.90 -2.11
CA ALA A 165 1.27 5.93 -3.13
C ALA A 165 1.39 7.31 -2.50
N HIS A 166 2.47 8.02 -2.83
CA HIS A 166 2.62 9.44 -2.52
C HIS A 166 1.72 10.31 -3.40
N ALA A 167 1.45 9.83 -4.62
CA ALA A 167 0.42 10.40 -5.48
C ALA A 167 -0.24 9.33 -6.36
N VAL A 168 -1.47 9.62 -6.78
CA VAL A 168 -2.27 8.77 -7.65
C VAL A 168 -2.66 9.55 -8.90
N LEU A 169 -2.39 8.98 -10.08
CA LEU A 169 -2.86 9.51 -11.36
C LEU A 169 -3.98 8.62 -11.89
N LEU A 170 -5.22 9.11 -11.85
CA LEU A 170 -6.37 8.43 -12.45
C LEU A 170 -6.43 8.76 -13.94
N VAL A 171 -6.25 7.76 -14.79
CA VAL A 171 -6.28 7.91 -16.26
C VAL A 171 -7.63 7.45 -16.79
N SER A 172 -8.33 8.37 -17.45
CA SER A 172 -9.52 8.09 -18.26
C SER A 172 -9.32 8.71 -19.65
N ASP A 173 -9.82 8.09 -20.70
CA ASP A 173 -9.67 8.61 -22.06
C ASP A 173 -10.79 9.58 -22.44
N ALA A 174 -10.52 10.42 -23.44
CA ALA A 174 -11.47 11.44 -23.88
C ALA A 174 -12.64 10.89 -24.72
N SER A 175 -12.94 9.59 -24.66
CA SER A 175 -14.04 8.99 -25.43
C SER A 175 -15.40 9.20 -24.79
N GLN A 176 -15.45 9.33 -23.47
CA GLN A 176 -16.68 9.46 -22.67
C GLN A 176 -16.39 10.17 -21.34
N GLU A 177 -17.45 10.60 -20.66
CA GLU A 177 -17.39 11.11 -19.29
C GLU A 177 -17.03 10.00 -18.29
N TYR A 178 -16.63 10.40 -17.08
CA TYR A 178 -16.35 9.46 -16.00
C TYR A 178 -17.51 8.49 -15.75
N THR A 179 -17.16 7.22 -15.69
CA THR A 179 -18.09 6.16 -15.30
C THR A 179 -18.24 6.10 -13.77
N GLU A 180 -19.36 5.56 -13.30
CA GLU A 180 -19.60 5.37 -11.85
C GLU A 180 -18.45 4.61 -11.14
N PRO A 181 -17.86 3.53 -11.70
CA PRO A 181 -16.71 2.88 -11.09
C PRO A 181 -15.45 3.77 -11.00
N GLU A 182 -15.22 4.67 -11.97
CA GLU A 182 -14.08 5.60 -11.92
C GLU A 182 -14.29 6.66 -10.84
N ILE A 183 -15.50 7.20 -10.72
CA ILE A 183 -15.88 8.14 -9.65
C ILE A 183 -15.73 7.48 -8.27
N GLN A 184 -16.23 6.24 -8.11
CA GLN A 184 -16.11 5.51 -6.86
C GLN A 184 -14.63 5.25 -6.51
N PHE A 185 -13.83 4.86 -7.49
CA PHE A 185 -12.40 4.65 -7.31
C PHE A 185 -11.69 5.95 -6.92
N LEU A 186 -12.02 7.07 -7.57
CA LEU A 186 -11.46 8.39 -7.23
C LEU A 186 -11.77 8.76 -5.77
N ARG A 187 -13.02 8.55 -5.33
CA ARG A 187 -13.42 8.78 -3.93
C ARG A 187 -12.60 7.95 -2.96
N HIS A 188 -12.29 6.70 -3.30
CA HIS A 188 -11.43 5.86 -2.48
C HIS A 188 -9.97 6.33 -2.49
N ALA A 189 -9.43 6.70 -3.66
CA ALA A 189 -8.08 7.21 -3.80
C ALA A 189 -7.86 8.49 -2.97
N MET A 190 -8.82 9.42 -2.98
CA MET A 190 -8.77 10.66 -2.20
C MET A 190 -8.79 10.45 -0.68
N ARG A 191 -9.39 9.35 -0.21
CA ARG A 191 -9.39 9.00 1.22
C ARG A 191 -8.09 8.35 1.68
N ILE A 192 -7.32 7.76 0.75
CA ILE A 192 -6.09 7.01 1.06
C ILE A 192 -4.84 7.85 0.77
N SER A 193 -4.80 8.53 -0.38
CA SER A 193 -3.61 9.20 -0.89
C SER A 193 -3.71 10.72 -0.74
N PRO A 194 -2.63 11.40 -0.31
CA PRO A 194 -2.64 12.84 -0.06
C PRO A 194 -2.63 13.69 -1.33
N ASN A 195 -2.19 13.14 -2.48
CA ASN A 195 -2.19 13.86 -3.74
C ASN A 195 -2.85 12.98 -4.82
N VAL A 196 -3.96 13.45 -5.37
CA VAL A 196 -4.68 12.76 -6.44
C VAL A 196 -4.83 13.73 -7.60
N ALA A 197 -4.54 13.26 -8.81
CA ALA A 197 -4.79 14.00 -10.04
C ALA A 197 -5.45 13.11 -11.08
N ALA A 198 -6.23 13.72 -11.95
CA ALA A 198 -6.85 13.05 -13.08
C ALA A 198 -6.10 13.38 -14.37
N VAL A 199 -6.05 12.41 -15.28
CA VAL A 199 -5.43 12.53 -16.60
C VAL A 199 -6.45 12.13 -17.65
N LEU A 200 -6.87 13.10 -18.46
CA LEU A 200 -7.72 12.88 -19.63
C LEU A 200 -6.82 12.57 -20.83
N SER A 201 -6.74 11.30 -21.20
CA SER A 201 -5.84 10.83 -22.26
C SER A 201 -6.48 10.83 -23.66
N LYS A 202 -5.67 10.61 -24.69
CA LYS A 202 -6.09 10.48 -26.11
C LYS A 202 -6.78 11.73 -26.67
N THR A 203 -6.37 12.91 -26.22
CA THR A 203 -6.90 14.20 -26.72
C THR A 203 -6.66 14.41 -28.22
N ASP A 204 -5.67 13.71 -28.80
CA ASP A 204 -5.39 13.68 -30.23
C ASP A 204 -6.44 12.92 -31.06
N LEU A 205 -7.14 11.94 -30.46
CA LEU A 205 -8.13 11.12 -31.16
C LEU A 205 -9.54 11.73 -31.13
N TYR A 206 -9.86 12.52 -30.09
CA TYR A 206 -11.23 12.97 -29.81
C TYR A 206 -11.34 14.50 -29.88
N PRO A 207 -11.80 15.10 -31.00
CA PRO A 207 -11.84 16.56 -31.16
C PRO A 207 -12.67 17.30 -30.09
N GLN A 208 -13.64 16.62 -29.48
CA GLN A 208 -14.53 17.15 -28.44
C GLN A 208 -14.03 16.89 -27.01
N TRP A 209 -12.75 16.50 -26.82
CA TRP A 209 -12.19 16.21 -25.50
C TRP A 209 -12.38 17.35 -24.48
N ARG A 210 -12.43 18.61 -24.93
CA ARG A 210 -12.70 19.78 -24.08
C ARG A 210 -14.12 19.81 -23.52
N ASP A 211 -15.07 19.19 -24.22
CA ASP A 211 -16.44 19.06 -23.72
C ASP A 211 -16.50 17.98 -22.63
N ILE A 212 -15.82 16.86 -22.86
CA ILE A 212 -15.67 15.77 -21.88
C ILE A 212 -15.00 16.28 -20.60
N GLN A 213 -13.85 16.97 -20.72
CA GLN A 213 -13.16 17.56 -19.56
C GLN A 213 -14.10 18.45 -18.73
N ARG A 214 -14.89 19.31 -19.37
CA ARG A 214 -15.83 20.20 -18.67
C ARG A 214 -16.94 19.43 -17.95
N VAL A 215 -17.39 18.32 -18.53
CA VAL A 215 -18.39 17.43 -17.91
C VAL A 215 -17.77 16.70 -16.71
N ASP A 216 -16.57 16.18 -16.86
CA ASP A 216 -15.82 15.50 -15.79
C ASP A 216 -15.55 16.44 -14.62
N GLU A 217 -15.08 17.65 -14.88
CA GLU A 217 -14.91 18.70 -13.87
C GLU A 217 -16.23 19.03 -13.16
N LYS A 218 -17.36 19.01 -13.88
CA LYS A 218 -18.69 19.20 -13.27
C LYS A 218 -19.06 18.02 -12.36
N HIS A 219 -18.79 16.78 -12.75
CA HIS A 219 -19.01 15.61 -11.91
C HIS A 219 -18.17 15.67 -10.63
N LEU A 220 -16.91 16.10 -10.70
CA LEU A 220 -16.06 16.29 -9.52
C LEU A 220 -16.64 17.35 -8.57
N ASN A 221 -17.05 18.50 -9.10
CA ASN A 221 -17.66 19.56 -8.30
C ASN A 221 -18.98 19.11 -7.64
N GLU A 222 -19.82 18.33 -8.33
CA GLU A 222 -21.06 17.78 -7.77
C GLU A 222 -20.84 16.80 -6.62
N LEU A 223 -19.65 16.19 -6.56
CA LEU A 223 -19.21 15.32 -5.45
C LEU A 223 -18.63 16.10 -4.27
N GLY A 224 -18.59 17.43 -4.34
CA GLY A 224 -17.95 18.29 -3.34
C GLY A 224 -16.42 18.20 -3.37
N VAL A 225 -15.85 17.79 -4.49
CA VAL A 225 -14.41 17.80 -4.74
C VAL A 225 -14.08 19.07 -5.51
N ASP A 226 -13.32 19.97 -4.89
CA ASP A 226 -12.85 21.16 -5.60
C ASP A 226 -11.80 20.74 -6.63
N ILE A 227 -11.76 21.40 -7.79
CA ILE A 227 -10.77 21.12 -8.86
C ILE A 227 -9.33 21.35 -8.34
N ASP A 228 -9.17 22.22 -7.34
CA ASP A 228 -7.88 22.44 -6.67
C ASP A 228 -7.41 21.20 -5.88
N ASP A 229 -8.33 20.33 -5.44
CA ASP A 229 -8.03 19.07 -4.75
C ASP A 229 -7.68 17.94 -5.73
N VAL A 230 -8.27 17.94 -6.93
CA VAL A 230 -8.02 16.95 -7.99
C VAL A 230 -7.87 17.66 -9.35
N PRO A 231 -6.65 18.11 -9.70
CA PRO A 231 -6.42 18.75 -10.99
C PRO A 231 -6.60 17.74 -12.14
N VAL A 232 -7.21 18.20 -13.24
CA VAL A 232 -7.44 17.40 -14.46
C VAL A 232 -6.46 17.83 -15.55
N PHE A 233 -5.59 16.93 -15.98
CA PHE A 233 -4.60 17.17 -17.04
C PHE A 233 -5.03 16.49 -18.35
N ALA A 234 -5.30 17.28 -19.37
CA ALA A 234 -5.60 16.76 -20.70
C ALA A 234 -4.31 16.53 -21.48
N VAL A 235 -4.06 15.28 -21.93
CA VAL A 235 -2.79 14.89 -22.53
C VAL A 235 -2.94 14.03 -23.78
N SER A 236 -1.92 14.08 -24.64
CA SER A 236 -1.73 13.14 -25.75
C SER A 236 -0.35 12.49 -25.65
N SER A 237 -0.33 11.20 -25.33
CA SER A 237 0.91 10.43 -25.26
C SER A 237 1.57 10.27 -26.64
N ASP A 238 0.79 10.21 -27.71
CA ASP A 238 1.29 10.13 -29.09
C ASP A 238 1.99 11.41 -29.52
N LEU A 239 1.36 12.57 -29.30
CA LEU A 239 1.99 13.87 -29.58
C LEU A 239 3.25 14.05 -28.74
N ARG A 240 3.24 13.61 -27.48
CA ARG A 240 4.41 13.67 -26.60
C ARG A 240 5.58 12.83 -27.11
N LEU A 241 5.33 11.60 -27.52
CA LEU A 241 6.37 10.71 -28.07
C LEU A 241 6.92 11.27 -29.39
N LEU A 242 6.03 11.73 -30.28
CA LEU A 242 6.42 12.38 -31.54
C LEU A 242 7.26 13.64 -31.31
N ALA A 243 6.87 14.48 -30.34
CA ALA A 243 7.62 15.66 -29.95
C ALA A 243 9.02 15.32 -29.44
N ALA A 244 9.16 14.22 -28.69
CA ALA A 244 10.46 13.75 -28.21
C ALA A 244 11.34 13.22 -29.34
N GLU A 245 10.77 12.48 -30.30
CA GLU A 245 11.47 11.98 -31.48
C GLU A 245 11.94 13.11 -32.41
N GLN A 246 11.09 14.11 -32.65
CA GLN A 246 11.38 15.23 -33.54
C GLN A 246 12.11 16.39 -32.84
N GLN A 247 12.27 16.32 -31.52
CA GLN A 247 12.77 17.40 -30.66
C GLN A 247 11.96 18.71 -30.81
N ASP A 248 10.66 18.58 -31.04
CA ASP A 248 9.74 19.68 -31.29
C ASP A 248 9.13 20.19 -29.98
N ARG A 249 9.33 21.48 -29.69
CA ARG A 249 8.80 22.12 -28.48
C ARG A 249 7.32 22.47 -28.61
N GLU A 250 6.86 22.84 -29.79
CA GLU A 250 5.46 23.22 -30.02
C GLU A 250 4.56 21.99 -29.87
N LEU A 251 4.95 20.85 -30.45
CA LEU A 251 4.24 19.58 -30.26
C LEU A 251 4.27 19.10 -28.80
N ASN A 252 5.38 19.34 -28.09
CA ASN A 252 5.45 19.03 -26.67
C ASN A 252 4.47 19.87 -25.84
N ASP A 253 4.34 21.15 -26.15
CA ASP A 253 3.40 22.04 -25.46
C ASP A 253 1.94 21.68 -25.81
N GLU A 254 1.67 21.33 -27.07
CA GLU A 254 0.35 20.84 -27.52
C GLU A 254 -0.05 19.51 -26.86
N SER A 255 0.92 18.64 -26.52
CA SER A 255 0.66 17.34 -25.89
C SER A 255 0.10 17.42 -24.47
N GLY A 256 0.16 18.58 -23.81
CA GLY A 256 -0.29 18.76 -22.41
C GLY A 256 0.64 18.20 -21.33
N PHE A 257 1.71 17.47 -21.69
CA PHE A 257 2.67 16.91 -20.73
C PHE A 257 3.45 17.92 -19.89
N PRO A 258 3.79 19.15 -20.36
CA PRO A 258 4.53 20.10 -19.55
C PRO A 258 3.84 20.44 -18.22
N GLU A 259 2.52 20.58 -18.22
CA GLU A 259 1.74 20.86 -17.01
C GLU A 259 1.73 19.66 -16.07
N LEU A 260 1.50 18.45 -16.59
CA LEU A 260 1.55 17.21 -15.80
C LEU A 260 2.94 16.99 -15.17
N VAL A 261 4.02 17.19 -15.94
CA VAL A 261 5.40 17.06 -15.43
C VAL A 261 5.71 18.12 -14.39
N ALA A 262 5.22 19.36 -14.58
CA ALA A 262 5.39 20.43 -13.60
C ALA A 262 4.69 20.11 -12.28
N HIS A 263 3.47 19.58 -12.33
CA HIS A 263 2.73 19.12 -11.16
C HIS A 263 3.46 18.00 -10.41
N LEU A 264 3.89 16.94 -11.11
CA LEU A 264 4.65 15.84 -10.50
C LEU A 264 5.94 16.31 -9.82
N ARG A 265 6.65 17.28 -10.40
CA ARG A 265 7.88 17.82 -9.80
C ARG A 265 7.60 18.73 -8.60
N ARG A 266 6.63 19.63 -8.72
CA ARG A 266 6.38 20.66 -7.70
C ARG A 266 5.55 20.12 -6.54
N ASP A 267 4.42 19.50 -6.85
CA ASP A 267 3.37 19.21 -5.88
C ASP A 267 3.49 17.80 -5.30
N VAL A 268 4.09 16.86 -6.04
CA VAL A 268 4.33 15.50 -5.55
C VAL A 268 5.75 15.36 -4.99
N LEU A 269 6.78 15.51 -5.84
CA LEU A 269 8.17 15.34 -5.42
C LEU A 269 8.60 16.43 -4.43
N GLY A 270 8.30 17.70 -4.71
CA GLY A 270 8.65 18.82 -3.82
C GLY A 270 8.06 18.69 -2.41
N LYS A 271 6.81 18.26 -2.27
CA LYS A 271 6.19 18.02 -0.94
C LYS A 271 6.84 16.85 -0.22
N ALA A 272 7.13 15.74 -0.92
CA ALA A 272 7.81 14.59 -0.32
C ALA A 272 9.24 14.93 0.13
N GLU A 273 9.98 15.72 -0.66
CA GLU A 273 11.29 16.25 -0.27
C GLU A 273 11.20 17.15 0.97
N GLU A 274 10.15 17.97 1.09
CA GLU A 274 9.94 18.81 2.26
C GLU A 274 9.69 17.98 3.53
N ILE A 275 8.83 16.95 3.44
CA ILE A 275 8.55 16.02 4.55
C ILE A 275 9.84 15.31 4.98
N ASN A 276 10.59 14.75 4.02
CA ASN A 276 11.86 14.07 4.31
C ASN A 276 12.91 15.00 4.90
N ARG A 277 12.94 16.28 4.47
CA ARG A 277 13.81 17.31 5.04
C ARG A 277 13.44 17.62 6.49
N LYS A 278 12.15 17.78 6.80
CA LYS A 278 11.66 17.98 8.17
C LYS A 278 12.02 16.80 9.08
N GLY A 279 11.79 15.57 8.60
CA GLY A 279 12.20 14.35 9.33
C GLY A 279 13.71 14.29 9.59
N ALA A 280 14.54 14.68 8.61
CA ALA A 280 15.98 14.72 8.81
C ALA A 280 16.44 15.81 9.79
N VAL A 281 15.77 16.97 9.81
CA VAL A 281 16.00 18.01 10.82
C VAL A 281 15.70 17.47 12.21
N HIS A 282 14.59 16.75 12.37
CA HIS A 282 14.25 16.10 13.62
C HIS A 282 15.30 15.08 14.06
N ASP A 283 15.65 14.13 13.18
CA ASP A 283 16.65 13.10 13.48
C ASP A 283 17.99 13.72 13.94
N LEU A 284 18.40 14.82 13.30
CA LEU A 284 19.59 15.57 13.67
C LEU A 284 19.49 16.23 15.04
N MET A 285 18.34 16.83 15.38
CA MET A 285 18.10 17.43 16.69
C MET A 285 18.14 16.37 17.80
N THR A 286 17.44 15.25 17.60
CA THR A 286 17.40 14.12 18.54
C THR A 286 18.79 13.56 18.80
N VAL A 287 19.58 13.34 17.73
CA VAL A 287 20.96 12.86 17.88
C VAL A 287 21.85 13.89 18.58
N ALA A 288 21.72 15.17 18.27
CA ALA A 288 22.48 16.22 18.94
C ALA A 288 22.15 16.29 20.44
N ASP A 289 20.88 16.17 20.81
CA ASP A 289 20.44 16.21 22.21
C ASP A 289 20.91 14.98 22.99
N GLN A 290 20.85 13.78 22.40
CA GLN A 290 21.36 12.56 23.04
C GLN A 290 22.89 12.59 23.22
N LEU A 291 23.64 13.06 22.21
CA LEU A 291 25.09 13.23 22.35
C LEU A 291 25.43 14.29 23.40
N SER A 292 24.68 15.39 23.43
CA SER A 292 24.87 16.45 24.42
C SER A 292 24.63 15.95 25.84
N LEU A 293 23.60 15.10 26.05
CA LEU A 293 23.29 14.54 27.37
C LEU A 293 24.47 13.76 27.96
N THR A 294 25.09 12.87 27.17
CA THR A 294 26.23 12.06 27.65
C THR A 294 27.43 12.95 28.01
N VAL A 295 27.78 13.91 27.14
CA VAL A 295 28.92 14.81 27.36
C VAL A 295 28.68 15.74 28.56
N LYS A 296 27.48 16.32 28.68
CA LYS A 296 27.10 17.18 29.81
C LYS A 296 27.10 16.41 31.14
N THR A 297 26.64 15.16 31.13
CA THR A 297 26.63 14.31 32.32
C THR A 297 28.05 14.02 32.79
N GLU A 298 28.96 13.66 31.87
CA GLU A 298 30.37 13.43 32.22
C GLU A 298 31.02 14.70 32.76
N LEU A 299 30.81 15.82 32.07
CA LEU A 299 31.36 17.11 32.45
C LEU A 299 30.87 17.53 33.84
N ASN A 300 29.57 17.43 34.11
CA ASN A 300 29.00 17.77 35.41
C ASN A 300 29.57 16.89 36.52
N ALA A 301 29.69 15.57 36.30
CA ALA A 301 30.28 14.66 37.27
C ALA A 301 31.76 15.00 37.57
N LEU A 302 32.51 15.44 36.55
CA LEU A 302 33.89 15.85 36.69
C LEU A 302 34.04 17.25 37.30
N GLU A 303 33.11 18.19 37.09
CA GLU A 303 33.20 19.56 37.61
C GLU A 303 32.64 19.70 39.02
N HIS A 304 31.55 18.99 39.33
CA HIS A 304 30.81 19.04 40.60
C HIS A 304 30.70 17.65 41.24
N PRO A 305 31.82 17.07 41.75
CA PRO A 305 31.82 15.74 42.37
C PRO A 305 30.84 15.60 43.55
N GLU A 306 30.54 16.68 44.25
CA GLU A 306 29.61 16.76 45.39
C GLU A 306 28.17 16.43 45.02
N ASP A 307 27.72 16.79 43.81
CA ASP A 307 26.35 16.61 43.33
C ASP A 307 26.17 15.29 42.56
N THR A 308 27.28 14.61 42.26
CA THR A 308 27.31 13.39 41.43
C THR A 308 26.44 12.24 41.99
N PRO A 309 26.40 11.95 43.31
CA PRO A 309 25.52 10.91 43.83
C PRO A 309 24.03 11.19 43.57
N GLY A 310 23.60 12.45 43.68
CA GLY A 310 22.22 12.85 43.40
C GLY A 310 21.88 12.79 41.91
N MET A 311 22.85 13.11 41.04
CA MET A 311 22.70 12.94 39.59
C MET A 311 22.60 11.46 39.19
N ILE A 312 23.45 10.58 39.73
CA ILE A 312 23.41 9.14 39.47
C ILE A 312 22.06 8.55 39.90
N ALA A 313 21.55 8.94 41.08
CA ALA A 313 20.24 8.47 41.54
C ALA A 313 19.10 8.87 40.59
N ARG A 314 19.12 10.09 40.05
CA ARG A 314 18.15 10.55 39.04
C ARG A 314 18.27 9.79 37.72
N LEU A 315 19.51 9.56 37.26
CA LEU A 315 19.77 8.79 36.05
C LEU A 315 19.29 7.33 36.18
N GLU A 316 19.50 6.69 37.34
CA GLU A 316 19.02 5.33 37.61
C GLU A 316 17.49 5.26 37.69
N ASP A 317 16.80 6.25 38.27
CA ASP A 317 15.34 6.35 38.25
C ASP A 317 14.80 6.52 36.82
N ALA A 318 15.40 7.42 36.03
CA ALA A 318 15.04 7.62 34.63
C ALA A 318 15.29 6.35 33.80
N LYS A 319 16.40 5.65 34.01
CA LYS A 319 16.73 4.38 33.37
C LYS A 319 15.70 3.29 33.72
N ALA A 320 15.32 3.18 34.99
CA ALA A 320 14.32 2.19 35.43
C ALA A 320 12.96 2.43 34.75
N LYS A 321 12.54 3.70 34.62
CA LYS A 321 11.32 4.06 33.88
C LYS A 321 11.43 3.78 32.39
N ALA A 322 12.59 4.02 31.76
CA ALA A 322 12.82 3.67 30.37
C ALA A 322 12.79 2.14 30.13
N ASP A 323 13.26 1.34 31.10
CA ASP A 323 13.16 -0.13 31.03
C ASP A 323 11.72 -0.63 31.15
N ASP A 324 10.91 -0.03 32.03
CA ASP A 324 9.46 -0.30 32.11
C ASP A 324 8.73 0.09 30.81
N PHE A 325 9.12 1.21 30.21
CA PHE A 325 8.56 1.69 28.95
C PHE A 325 8.84 0.78 27.76
N ARG A 326 9.95 0.04 27.78
CA ARG A 326 10.29 -0.99 26.79
C ARG A 326 9.55 -2.32 27.02
N SER A 327 9.08 -2.55 28.24
CA SER A 327 8.47 -3.83 28.63
C SER A 327 7.27 -4.19 27.75
N ARG A 328 6.99 -5.49 27.63
CA ARG A 328 5.80 -6.00 26.92
C ARG A 328 4.47 -5.60 27.54
N THR A 329 4.52 -5.10 28.77
CA THR A 329 3.38 -4.60 29.54
C THR A 329 3.23 -3.09 29.46
N SER A 330 4.07 -2.41 28.69
CA SER A 330 3.93 -0.97 28.42
C SER A 330 2.59 -0.68 27.73
N ARG A 331 1.98 0.45 28.09
CA ARG A 331 0.65 0.83 27.61
C ARG A 331 0.58 0.88 26.09
N TRP A 332 1.57 1.47 25.44
CA TRP A 332 1.61 1.57 23.98
C TRP A 332 1.69 0.20 23.28
N GLN A 333 2.40 -0.78 23.85
CA GLN A 333 2.46 -2.14 23.29
C GLN A 333 1.16 -2.91 23.47
N VAL A 334 0.48 -2.71 24.61
CA VAL A 334 -0.85 -3.27 24.87
C VAL A 334 -1.86 -2.66 23.91
N THR A 335 -1.92 -1.33 23.80
CA THR A 335 -2.79 -0.61 22.86
C THR A 335 -2.56 -1.06 21.41
N LEU A 336 -1.30 -1.22 20.99
CA LEU A 336 -0.98 -1.72 19.64
C LEU A 336 -1.43 -3.18 19.44
N SER A 337 -1.22 -4.04 20.43
CA SER A 337 -1.50 -5.48 20.31
C SER A 337 -3.00 -5.76 20.33
N ASP A 338 -3.72 -5.17 21.28
CA ASP A 338 -5.17 -5.30 21.40
C ASP A 338 -5.87 -4.58 20.24
N GLY A 339 -5.43 -3.37 19.91
CA GLY A 339 -6.01 -2.60 18.80
C GLY A 339 -5.87 -3.29 17.44
N ILE A 340 -4.74 -3.96 17.16
CA ILE A 340 -4.59 -4.75 15.93
C ILE A 340 -5.46 -6.00 15.95
N ALA A 341 -5.57 -6.68 17.10
CA ALA A 341 -6.43 -7.87 17.22
C ALA A 341 -7.91 -7.52 16.97
N ASP A 342 -8.38 -6.42 17.56
CA ASP A 342 -9.71 -5.88 17.35
C ASP A 342 -9.90 -5.47 15.88
N LEU A 343 -8.96 -4.74 15.30
CA LEU A 343 -9.04 -4.29 13.91
C LEU A 343 -9.07 -5.46 12.90
N ILE A 344 -8.33 -6.54 13.15
CA ILE A 344 -8.39 -7.77 12.33
C ILE A 344 -9.80 -8.36 12.40
N SER A 345 -10.35 -8.52 13.61
CA SER A 345 -11.69 -9.07 13.82
C SER A 345 -12.77 -8.21 13.17
N ASP A 346 -12.72 -6.90 13.37
CA ASP A 346 -13.70 -5.96 12.82
C ASP A 346 -13.65 -5.92 11.29
N THR A 347 -12.44 -5.95 10.71
CA THR A 347 -12.24 -5.98 9.26
C THR A 347 -12.80 -7.25 8.64
N GLU A 348 -12.54 -8.42 9.24
CA GLU A 348 -13.14 -9.68 8.77
C GLU A 348 -14.67 -9.67 8.88
N HIS A 349 -15.21 -9.06 9.93
CA HIS A 349 -16.64 -8.94 10.13
C HIS A 349 -17.28 -8.01 9.08
N ASP A 350 -16.72 -6.81 8.86
CA ASP A 350 -17.19 -5.85 7.85
C ASP A 350 -17.20 -6.46 6.44
N LEU A 351 -16.10 -7.12 6.04
CA LEU A 351 -16.01 -7.81 4.75
C LEU A 351 -17.13 -8.84 4.58
N ARG A 352 -17.32 -9.70 5.60
CA ARG A 352 -18.37 -10.73 5.57
C ARG A 352 -19.77 -10.13 5.51
N ASP A 353 -20.03 -9.06 6.25
CA ASP A 353 -21.35 -8.43 6.28
C ASP A 353 -21.70 -7.78 4.93
N ARG A 354 -20.76 -7.03 4.33
CA ARG A 354 -20.93 -6.43 3.01
C ARG A 354 -21.17 -7.49 1.94
N LEU A 355 -20.35 -8.55 1.91
CA LEU A 355 -20.49 -9.61 0.92
C LEU A 355 -21.77 -10.45 1.13
N ARG A 356 -22.24 -10.63 2.37
CA ARG A 356 -23.56 -11.22 2.64
C ARG A 356 -24.72 -10.38 2.10
N LYS A 357 -24.59 -9.05 2.08
CA LYS A 357 -25.59 -8.17 1.45
C LYS A 357 -25.61 -8.40 -0.07
N VAL A 358 -24.45 -8.43 -0.72
CA VAL A 358 -24.34 -8.76 -2.16
C VAL A 358 -24.91 -10.15 -2.46
N GLN A 359 -24.62 -11.15 -1.62
CA GLN A 359 -25.17 -12.49 -1.75
C GLN A 359 -26.70 -12.48 -1.72
N ARG A 360 -27.32 -11.79 -0.75
CA ARG A 360 -28.79 -11.72 -0.63
C ARG A 360 -29.44 -11.03 -1.82
N GLU A 361 -28.85 -9.93 -2.28
CA GLU A 361 -29.31 -9.20 -3.47
C GLU A 361 -29.20 -10.07 -4.73
N GLY A 362 -28.08 -10.78 -4.92
CA GLY A 362 -27.89 -11.69 -6.06
C GLY A 362 -28.80 -12.93 -6.01
N GLU A 363 -29.01 -13.53 -4.83
CA GLU A 363 -29.95 -14.64 -4.67
C GLU A 363 -31.39 -14.22 -4.97
N ALA A 364 -31.79 -13.00 -4.59
CA ALA A 364 -33.10 -12.45 -4.90
C ALA A 364 -33.27 -12.22 -6.41
N ALA A 365 -32.26 -11.65 -7.09
CA ALA A 365 -32.28 -11.48 -8.55
C ALA A 365 -32.39 -12.83 -9.30
N ILE A 366 -31.73 -13.88 -8.80
CA ILE A 366 -31.84 -15.24 -9.36
C ILE A 366 -33.25 -15.83 -9.15
N ASP A 367 -33.92 -15.49 -8.05
CA ASP A 367 -35.28 -15.97 -7.75
C ASP A 367 -36.37 -15.33 -8.61
N GLU A 368 -36.14 -14.13 -9.15
CA GLU A 368 -37.12 -13.39 -9.96
C GLU A 368 -37.40 -14.03 -11.33
N GLY A 369 -36.51 -14.86 -11.86
CA GLY A 369 -36.65 -15.42 -13.21
C GLY A 369 -35.71 -16.57 -13.56
N ASP A 370 -35.57 -16.85 -14.86
CA ASP A 370 -34.58 -17.79 -15.37
C ASP A 370 -33.22 -17.09 -15.46
N PRO A 371 -32.20 -17.52 -14.69
CA PRO A 371 -30.89 -16.87 -14.71
C PRO A 371 -30.14 -17.12 -16.02
N GLY A 372 -30.48 -18.15 -16.80
CA GLY A 372 -29.72 -18.55 -18.00
C GLY A 372 -29.50 -17.40 -19.01
N PRO A 373 -30.55 -16.70 -19.47
CA PRO A 373 -30.41 -15.61 -20.45
C PRO A 373 -29.73 -14.35 -19.94
N ILE A 374 -29.68 -14.14 -18.62
CA ILE A 374 -29.16 -12.92 -17.98
C ILE A 374 -27.91 -13.22 -17.13
N TRP A 375 -27.36 -14.42 -17.21
CA TRP A 375 -26.28 -14.87 -16.33
C TRP A 375 -25.05 -13.98 -16.43
N ASP A 376 -24.67 -13.59 -17.64
CA ASP A 376 -23.52 -12.70 -17.85
C ASP A 376 -23.71 -11.34 -17.18
N GLN A 377 -24.93 -10.79 -17.23
CA GLN A 377 -25.28 -9.52 -16.55
C GLN A 377 -25.28 -9.67 -15.02
N ILE A 378 -25.77 -10.81 -14.51
CA ILE A 378 -25.72 -11.11 -13.07
C ILE A 378 -24.26 -11.26 -12.62
N ALA A 379 -23.44 -11.98 -13.38
CA ALA A 379 -22.02 -12.18 -13.07
C ALA A 379 -21.28 -10.83 -13.05
N GLU A 380 -21.46 -10.00 -14.07
CA GLU A 380 -20.87 -8.66 -14.12
C GLU A 380 -21.33 -7.77 -12.95
N TRP A 381 -22.62 -7.78 -12.62
CA TRP A 381 -23.16 -7.04 -11.48
C TRP A 381 -22.58 -7.54 -10.15
N VAL A 382 -22.49 -8.86 -9.95
CA VAL A 382 -21.89 -9.45 -8.74
C VAL A 382 -20.44 -9.01 -8.61
N ASP A 383 -19.65 -9.12 -9.68
CA ASP A 383 -18.24 -8.73 -9.67
C ASP A 383 -18.06 -7.25 -9.32
N GLN A 384 -18.87 -6.37 -9.92
CA GLN A 384 -18.84 -4.93 -9.60
C GLN A 384 -19.15 -4.69 -8.11
N ARG A 385 -20.18 -5.34 -7.57
CA ARG A 385 -20.61 -5.18 -6.17
C ARG A 385 -19.63 -5.78 -5.17
N VAL A 386 -19.02 -6.91 -5.50
CA VAL A 386 -17.95 -7.53 -4.72
C VAL A 386 -16.73 -6.63 -4.69
N ASN A 387 -16.29 -6.11 -5.84
CA ASN A 387 -15.16 -5.17 -5.92
C ASN A 387 -15.41 -3.89 -5.12
N ALA A 388 -16.62 -3.33 -5.20
CA ALA A 388 -17.02 -2.17 -4.41
C ALA A 388 -16.95 -2.46 -2.90
N ALA A 389 -17.53 -3.58 -2.45
CA ALA A 389 -17.50 -3.98 -1.04
C ALA A 389 -16.08 -4.20 -0.53
N VAL A 390 -15.23 -4.88 -1.30
CA VAL A 390 -13.82 -5.09 -0.97
C VAL A 390 -13.05 -3.77 -0.87
N SER A 391 -13.29 -2.84 -1.80
CA SER A 391 -12.65 -1.52 -1.80
C SER A 391 -13.05 -0.69 -0.59
N GLU A 392 -14.34 -0.70 -0.23
CA GLU A 392 -14.85 0.00 0.94
C GLU A 392 -14.27 -0.56 2.24
N THR A 393 -14.23 -1.88 2.39
CA THR A 393 -13.57 -2.53 3.54
C THR A 393 -12.10 -2.13 3.59
N PHE A 394 -11.40 -2.14 2.45
CA PHE A 394 -9.99 -1.79 2.39
C PHE A 394 -9.72 -0.35 2.86
N VAL A 395 -10.49 0.62 2.35
CA VAL A 395 -10.39 2.03 2.76
C VAL A 395 -10.66 2.17 4.26
N TRP A 396 -11.73 1.52 4.76
CA TRP A 396 -12.09 1.55 6.17
C TRP A 396 -10.98 0.96 7.06
N THR A 397 -10.40 -0.18 6.67
CA THR A 397 -9.28 -0.80 7.38
C THR A 397 -8.06 0.11 7.40
N ASN A 398 -7.74 0.78 6.28
CA ASN A 398 -6.63 1.72 6.21
C ASN A 398 -6.82 2.90 7.18
N GLU A 399 -7.98 3.57 7.14
CA GLU A 399 -8.30 4.68 8.04
C GLU A 399 -8.23 4.27 9.53
N ARG A 400 -8.76 3.09 9.86
CA ARG A 400 -8.72 2.57 11.23
C ARG A 400 -7.29 2.20 11.67
N SER A 401 -6.46 1.70 10.76
CA SER A 401 -5.06 1.40 11.03
C SER A 401 -4.24 2.67 11.29
N GLN A 402 -4.47 3.74 10.52
CA GLN A 402 -3.86 5.05 10.74
C GLN A 402 -4.29 5.64 12.08
N TRP A 403 -5.59 5.60 12.37
CA TRP A 403 -6.12 6.04 13.66
C TRP A 403 -5.48 5.27 14.84
N LEU A 404 -5.32 3.94 14.72
CA LEU A 404 -4.65 3.15 15.74
C LEU A 404 -3.18 3.56 15.90
N ALA A 405 -2.47 3.80 14.80
CA ALA A 405 -1.09 4.28 14.84
C ALA A 405 -0.98 5.65 15.55
N GLU A 406 -1.92 6.58 15.30
CA GLU A 406 -2.01 7.86 16.02
C GLU A 406 -2.22 7.65 17.53
N GLN A 407 -3.12 6.74 17.92
CA GLN A 407 -3.35 6.44 19.33
C GLN A 407 -2.12 5.85 20.02
N VAL A 408 -1.43 4.92 19.35
CA VAL A 408 -0.19 4.32 19.88
C VAL A 408 0.89 5.39 20.02
N ALA A 409 1.00 6.29 19.04
CA ALA A 409 1.93 7.42 19.09
C ALA A 409 1.62 8.36 20.28
N ASP A 410 0.33 8.68 20.51
CA ASP A 410 -0.10 9.51 21.64
C ASP A 410 0.23 8.84 22.99
N GLU A 411 -0.04 7.54 23.15
CA GLU A 411 0.32 6.76 24.36
C GLU A 411 1.84 6.67 24.55
N PHE A 412 2.59 6.51 23.45
CA PHE A 412 4.05 6.48 23.49
C PHE A 412 4.60 7.81 24.01
N ARG A 413 4.15 8.95 23.46
CA ARG A 413 4.57 10.29 23.90
C ARG A 413 4.24 10.54 25.37
N MET A 414 3.04 10.17 25.82
CA MET A 414 2.67 10.32 27.25
C MET A 414 3.58 9.50 28.17
N GLY A 415 4.01 8.32 27.73
CA GLY A 415 4.97 7.50 28.48
C GLY A 415 6.38 8.11 28.46
N GLU A 416 6.82 8.63 27.32
CA GLU A 416 8.11 9.33 27.18
C GLU A 416 8.20 10.58 28.08
N GLU A 417 7.17 11.42 28.10
CA GLU A 417 7.06 12.60 28.99
C GLU A 417 7.13 12.25 30.49
N SER A 418 6.80 11.01 30.86
CA SER A 418 6.86 10.54 32.25
C SER A 418 8.26 10.14 32.71
N ILE A 419 9.18 9.93 31.77
CA ILE A 419 10.59 9.68 32.06
C ILE A 419 11.21 11.05 32.42
N PRO A 420 11.75 11.22 33.65
CA PRO A 420 12.35 12.48 34.04
C PRO A 420 13.48 12.83 33.07
N LEU A 421 13.27 13.85 32.25
CA LEU A 421 14.39 14.52 31.60
C LEU A 421 15.27 15.09 32.70
N ILE A 422 16.56 14.75 32.67
CA ILE A 422 17.52 15.52 33.45
C ILE A 422 17.63 16.85 32.73
N ASP A 423 16.98 17.86 33.31
CA ASP A 423 17.04 19.23 32.84
C ASP A 423 18.48 19.73 32.92
N VAL A 424 19.18 19.62 31.78
CA VAL A 424 20.34 20.43 31.44
C VAL A 424 19.94 21.26 30.22
N ALA A 425 18.91 22.09 30.41
CA ALA A 425 18.28 23.02 29.47
C ALA A 425 17.67 22.33 28.23
N GLY A 426 16.35 22.11 28.33
CA GLY A 426 15.57 21.21 27.47
C GLY A 426 15.23 21.67 26.04
N THR A 427 14.50 20.77 25.37
CA THR A 427 13.73 21.03 24.15
C THR A 427 12.68 19.91 23.98
N ASP A 428 11.41 20.31 23.89
CA ASP A 428 10.23 19.46 23.70
C ASP A 428 9.87 19.26 22.24
N GLY A 429 9.18 18.14 22.00
CA GLY A 429 8.36 17.84 20.84
C GLY A 429 8.94 16.68 20.04
N LEU A 430 8.15 15.67 19.70
CA LEU A 430 8.06 15.09 18.35
C LEU A 430 7.20 13.81 18.29
N LEU A 431 6.19 13.87 17.43
CA LEU A 431 5.54 12.71 16.82
C LEU A 431 5.28 13.11 15.36
N ASP A 432 5.73 12.27 14.42
CA ASP A 432 5.36 12.32 13.01
C ASP A 432 5.56 10.92 12.38
N PRO A 433 5.10 10.66 11.14
CA PRO A 433 4.40 9.44 10.78
C PRO A 433 5.33 8.30 10.34
N VAL A 434 4.77 7.09 10.44
CA VAL A 434 5.40 5.79 10.18
C VAL A 434 5.79 5.61 8.69
N GLU A 435 6.99 5.08 8.48
CA GLU A 435 7.60 4.74 7.17
C GLU A 435 6.84 3.65 6.38
N GLU A 436 7.04 3.71 5.07
CA GLU A 436 6.48 2.87 4.01
C GLU A 436 6.71 1.36 4.18
N LEU A 437 5.66 0.61 3.83
CA LEU A 437 5.60 -0.84 3.79
C LEU A 437 6.31 -1.40 2.56
N GLN A 438 7.11 -2.44 2.79
CA GLN A 438 7.72 -3.27 1.75
C GLN A 438 6.68 -4.04 0.92
N HIS A 439 7.10 -4.45 -0.28
CA HIS A 439 6.32 -4.99 -1.39
C HIS A 439 5.28 -6.08 -1.04
N LEU A 440 4.20 -6.06 -1.81
CA LEU A 440 3.01 -6.89 -1.66
C LEU A 440 3.16 -8.28 -2.31
N ASP A 441 2.64 -9.30 -1.62
CA ASP A 441 2.53 -10.69 -2.06
C ASP A 441 1.09 -10.96 -2.56
N ASP A 442 0.94 -11.17 -3.87
CA ASP A 442 -0.37 -11.33 -4.54
C ASP A 442 -0.96 -12.72 -4.30
N GLY A 443 -1.69 -12.88 -3.19
CA GLY A 443 -2.29 -14.14 -2.80
C GLY A 443 -3.32 -14.68 -3.80
N LYS A 444 -3.03 -15.86 -4.38
CA LYS A 444 -4.01 -16.83 -4.89
C LYS A 444 -3.63 -18.23 -4.39
N MET A 445 -4.64 -19.08 -4.18
CA MET A 445 -4.51 -20.44 -3.65
C MET A 445 -3.95 -21.42 -4.69
N GLY A 446 -2.98 -22.24 -4.26
CA GLY A 446 -2.37 -23.32 -5.05
C GLY A 446 -3.27 -24.54 -5.24
N ALA A 447 -3.01 -25.28 -6.32
CA ALA A 447 -3.77 -26.43 -6.80
C ALA A 447 -3.47 -27.75 -6.06
N ALA A 448 -3.49 -27.74 -4.72
CA ALA A 448 -3.40 -28.96 -3.92
C ALA A 448 -4.31 -28.99 -2.68
N GLU A 449 -5.42 -28.26 -2.71
CA GLU A 449 -6.65 -28.66 -2.00
C GLU A 449 -7.68 -29.25 -2.97
N LYS A 450 -7.15 -30.00 -3.95
CA LYS A 450 -7.89 -30.75 -4.97
C LYS A 450 -7.67 -32.26 -4.89
N ILE A 451 -7.33 -32.80 -3.72
CA ILE A 451 -7.36 -34.25 -3.46
C ILE A 451 -7.90 -34.54 -2.04
N TYR A 452 -9.20 -34.34 -1.84
CA TYR A 452 -10.02 -35.24 -1.01
C TYR A 452 -11.45 -35.31 -1.55
N ILE A 453 -11.61 -35.90 -2.73
CA ILE A 453 -12.71 -36.78 -3.15
C ILE A 453 -12.13 -37.54 -4.35
N GLY A 454 -11.34 -38.55 -4.02
CA GLY A 454 -10.56 -39.36 -4.96
C GLY A 454 -10.65 -40.84 -4.67
N VAL A 455 -11.75 -41.32 -4.05
CA VAL A 455 -12.16 -42.73 -4.10
C VAL A 455 -13.69 -42.82 -4.06
N ARG A 456 -14.33 -42.56 -5.21
CA ARG A 456 -15.51 -43.29 -5.71
C ARG A 456 -16.00 -42.60 -6.97
N GLY A 457 -15.57 -43.09 -8.13
CA GLY A 457 -16.19 -42.64 -9.37
C GLY A 457 -15.38 -42.85 -10.63
N SER A 458 -14.88 -44.05 -10.89
CA SER A 458 -14.60 -44.46 -12.28
C SER A 458 -14.55 -45.97 -12.44
N TYR A 459 -15.72 -46.56 -12.65
CA TYR A 459 -15.95 -47.51 -13.75
C TYR A 459 -17.33 -47.12 -14.27
N GLY A 460 -17.46 -46.39 -15.38
CA GLY A 460 -16.85 -46.73 -16.65
C GLY A 460 -17.65 -47.89 -17.24
N GLY A 461 -18.86 -47.58 -17.71
CA GLY A 461 -19.66 -48.54 -18.45
C GLY A 461 -19.02 -48.82 -19.81
N VAL A 462 -19.07 -50.09 -20.22
CA VAL A 462 -19.08 -50.49 -21.63
C VAL A 462 -20.00 -51.70 -21.78
N LEU A 463 -21.07 -51.51 -22.57
CA LEU A 463 -21.84 -52.42 -23.43
C LEU A 463 -22.22 -53.85 -22.96
N MET A 464 -23.52 -54.19 -23.10
CA MET A 464 -24.01 -55.22 -24.06
C MET A 464 -25.53 -55.50 -23.94
N VAL A 465 -26.21 -55.38 -25.08
CA VAL A 465 -27.29 -56.24 -25.64
C VAL A 465 -28.37 -56.81 -24.70
N GLY A 466 -29.60 -56.33 -24.93
CA GLY A 466 -30.83 -57.09 -25.21
C GLY A 466 -31.22 -58.34 -24.40
N LEU A 467 -32.45 -58.33 -23.88
CA LEU A 467 -33.46 -59.35 -24.21
C LEU A 467 -34.88 -58.85 -23.87
N ALA A 468 -35.84 -59.36 -24.62
CA ALA A 468 -37.21 -58.88 -24.77
C ALA A 468 -38.25 -59.65 -23.95
N THR A 469 -39.51 -59.15 -23.99
CA THR A 469 -40.82 -59.83 -23.77
C THR A 469 -41.15 -60.25 -22.33
N SER A 470 -42.38 -60.20 -21.80
CA SER A 470 -43.78 -59.92 -22.23
C SER A 470 -44.60 -59.79 -20.91
N ILE A 471 -45.78 -59.19 -20.79
CA ILE A 471 -47.10 -59.62 -21.30
C ILE A 471 -48.10 -58.46 -21.13
N VAL A 472 -48.95 -58.34 -22.14
CA VAL A 472 -50.11 -57.43 -22.29
C VAL A 472 -51.24 -57.80 -21.32
N GLY A 473 -51.94 -56.78 -20.80
CA GLY A 473 -53.21 -56.99 -20.09
C GLY A 473 -54.08 -55.73 -20.00
N LEU A 474 -54.93 -55.54 -21.01
CA LEU A 474 -56.12 -54.67 -21.08
C LEU A 474 -55.94 -53.17 -21.37
N SER A 475 -56.34 -52.84 -22.61
CA SER A 475 -56.72 -51.55 -23.13
C SER A 475 -58.06 -51.05 -22.57
N LEU A 476 -58.05 -49.92 -21.87
CA LEU A 476 -59.19 -49.00 -21.79
C LEU A 476 -58.68 -47.57 -22.00
N ILE A 477 -58.38 -47.22 -23.25
CA ILE A 477 -58.29 -45.81 -23.65
C ILE A 477 -59.73 -45.31 -23.79
N ASN A 478 -60.30 -44.89 -22.66
CA ASN A 478 -61.53 -44.10 -22.63
C ASN A 478 -61.20 -42.70 -23.20
N PRO A 479 -62.04 -42.05 -24.04
CA PRO A 479 -61.80 -40.69 -24.52
C PRO A 479 -61.55 -39.67 -23.38
N LEU A 480 -62.07 -39.92 -22.17
CA LEU A 480 -61.72 -39.16 -20.96
C LEU A 480 -60.25 -39.36 -20.51
N SER A 481 -59.65 -40.51 -20.77
CA SER A 481 -58.25 -40.83 -20.49
C SER A 481 -57.27 -40.12 -21.42
N LEU A 482 -57.66 -39.88 -22.68
CA LEU A 482 -56.87 -39.06 -23.61
C LEU A 482 -56.91 -37.58 -23.21
N LEU A 483 -58.06 -37.09 -22.75
CA LEU A 483 -58.17 -35.74 -22.19
C LEU A 483 -57.36 -35.60 -20.89
N ALA A 484 -57.41 -36.61 -20.02
CA ALA A 484 -56.60 -36.68 -18.81
C ALA A 484 -55.10 -36.80 -19.12
N GLY A 485 -54.70 -37.55 -20.16
CA GLY A 485 -53.31 -37.68 -20.59
C GLY A 485 -52.72 -36.38 -21.16
N VAL A 486 -53.52 -35.56 -21.83
CA VAL A 486 -53.09 -34.21 -22.28
C VAL A 486 -53.00 -33.23 -21.11
N LEU A 487 -53.91 -33.30 -20.13
CA LEU A 487 -53.93 -32.41 -18.96
C LEU A 487 -52.83 -32.77 -17.95
N VAL A 488 -52.64 -34.08 -17.70
CA VAL A 488 -51.53 -34.64 -16.91
C VAL A 488 -50.20 -34.45 -17.65
N GLY A 489 -50.15 -34.62 -18.97
CA GLY A 489 -48.95 -34.37 -19.79
C GLY A 489 -48.54 -32.89 -19.82
N ARG A 490 -49.50 -31.95 -19.91
CA ARG A 490 -49.25 -30.51 -19.85
C ARG A 490 -48.90 -30.03 -18.43
N ARG A 491 -49.41 -30.72 -17.40
CA ARG A 491 -49.02 -30.50 -16.00
C ARG A 491 -47.63 -31.06 -15.72
N ALA A 492 -47.33 -32.28 -16.16
CA ALA A 492 -46.02 -32.91 -16.05
C ALA A 492 -44.94 -32.15 -16.83
N PHE A 493 -45.27 -31.62 -18.02
CA PHE A 493 -44.36 -30.75 -18.78
C PHE A 493 -44.12 -29.41 -18.05
N ARG A 494 -45.15 -28.81 -17.45
CA ARG A 494 -44.99 -27.61 -16.61
C ARG A 494 -44.21 -27.89 -15.33
N GLU A 495 -44.45 -29.02 -14.68
CA GLU A 495 -43.74 -29.48 -13.49
C GLU A 495 -42.27 -29.78 -13.81
N ASP A 496 -41.96 -30.40 -14.95
CA ASP A 496 -40.59 -30.63 -15.41
C ASP A 496 -39.88 -29.31 -15.76
N MET A 497 -40.55 -28.37 -16.43
CA MET A 497 -40.00 -27.03 -16.69
C MET A 497 -39.74 -26.24 -15.41
N SER A 498 -40.66 -26.30 -14.43
CA SER A 498 -40.48 -25.65 -13.13
C SER A 498 -39.35 -26.30 -12.31
N SER A 499 -39.18 -27.62 -12.42
CA SER A 499 -38.09 -28.35 -11.76
C SER A 499 -36.74 -28.03 -12.39
N ARG A 500 -36.67 -27.88 -13.72
CA ARG A 500 -35.47 -27.43 -14.44
C ARG A 500 -35.11 -25.99 -14.12
N LEU A 501 -36.09 -25.11 -14.00
CA LEU A 501 -35.88 -23.73 -13.56
C LEU A 501 -35.31 -23.69 -12.14
N LEU A 502 -35.95 -24.39 -11.19
CA LEU A 502 -35.48 -24.48 -9.80
C LEU A 502 -34.07 -25.07 -9.70
N ARG A 503 -33.74 -26.08 -10.51
CA ARG A 503 -32.37 -26.64 -10.57
C ARG A 503 -31.36 -25.61 -11.04
N ARG A 504 -31.66 -24.86 -12.11
CA ARG A 504 -30.78 -23.81 -12.64
C ARG A 504 -30.63 -22.65 -11.66
N GLN A 505 -31.70 -22.23 -11.00
CA GLN A 505 -31.65 -21.23 -9.92
C GLN A 505 -30.76 -21.71 -8.77
N ASN A 506 -30.92 -22.95 -8.29
CA ASN A 506 -30.07 -23.50 -7.23
C ASN A 506 -28.59 -23.62 -7.65
N GLU A 507 -28.32 -23.99 -8.89
CA GLU A 507 -26.96 -24.04 -9.44
C GLU A 507 -26.32 -22.63 -9.47
N ALA A 508 -27.05 -21.64 -10.00
CA ALA A 508 -26.64 -20.24 -10.00
C ALA A 508 -26.38 -19.70 -8.58
N LYS A 509 -27.27 -19.97 -7.62
CA LYS A 509 -27.08 -19.59 -6.21
C LYS A 509 -25.84 -20.25 -5.58
N ASN A 510 -25.59 -21.52 -5.90
CA ASN A 510 -24.41 -22.22 -5.40
C ASN A 510 -23.11 -21.64 -5.98
N LEU A 511 -23.10 -21.24 -7.25
CA LEU A 511 -21.96 -20.54 -7.87
C LEU A 511 -21.72 -19.18 -7.20
N LEU A 512 -22.78 -18.39 -7.00
CA LEU A 512 -22.71 -17.11 -6.30
C LEU A 512 -22.15 -17.25 -4.88
N ARG A 513 -22.69 -18.20 -4.08
CA ARG A 513 -22.23 -18.48 -2.71
C ARG A 513 -20.75 -18.83 -2.68
N ARG A 514 -20.33 -19.75 -3.56
CA ARG A 514 -18.93 -20.18 -3.64
C ARG A 514 -18.01 -19.00 -3.98
N HIS A 515 -18.36 -18.19 -4.98
CA HIS A 515 -17.57 -17.02 -5.34
C HIS A 515 -17.43 -16.02 -4.18
N ILE A 516 -18.51 -15.79 -3.43
CA ILE A 516 -18.49 -14.92 -2.25
C ILE A 516 -17.63 -15.51 -1.12
N GLU A 517 -17.78 -16.81 -0.83
CA GLU A 517 -16.98 -17.50 0.19
C GLU A 517 -15.48 -17.50 -0.14
N ASP A 518 -15.13 -17.79 -1.40
CA ASP A 518 -13.75 -17.75 -1.90
C ASP A 518 -13.17 -16.34 -1.77
N THR A 519 -13.97 -15.31 -2.09
CA THR A 519 -13.56 -13.91 -1.96
C THR A 519 -13.35 -13.51 -0.50
N VAL A 520 -14.28 -13.86 0.40
CA VAL A 520 -14.14 -13.62 1.85
C VAL A 520 -12.85 -14.25 2.37
N PHE A 521 -12.55 -15.49 1.96
CA PHE A 521 -11.36 -16.20 2.39
C PHE A 521 -10.07 -15.52 1.91
N GLN A 522 -9.98 -15.22 0.61
CA GLN A 522 -8.77 -14.64 0.01
C GLN A 522 -8.52 -13.21 0.48
N VAL A 523 -9.55 -12.35 0.40
CA VAL A 523 -9.45 -10.94 0.82
C VAL A 523 -9.21 -10.85 2.32
N GLY A 524 -9.93 -11.64 3.12
CA GLY A 524 -9.78 -11.67 4.57
C GLY A 524 -8.36 -12.03 5.01
N LYS A 525 -7.74 -13.04 4.35
CA LYS A 525 -6.32 -13.38 4.58
C LYS A 525 -5.41 -12.20 4.25
N GLN A 526 -5.57 -11.56 3.09
CA GLN A 526 -4.73 -10.44 2.68
C GLN A 526 -4.83 -9.24 3.63
N LEU A 527 -6.05 -8.86 4.05
CA LEU A 527 -6.26 -7.76 5.00
C LEU A 527 -5.58 -8.06 6.35
N LYS A 528 -5.74 -9.28 6.85
CA LYS A 528 -5.11 -9.73 8.10
C LYS A 528 -3.59 -9.70 8.03
N ASP A 529 -3.02 -10.22 6.95
CA ASP A 529 -1.57 -10.26 6.77
C ASP A 529 -1.00 -8.83 6.69
N ARG A 530 -1.69 -7.91 6.01
CA ARG A 530 -1.31 -6.48 6.00
C ARG A 530 -1.34 -5.83 7.38
N LEU A 531 -2.40 -6.05 8.16
CA LEU A 531 -2.49 -5.54 9.53
C LEU A 531 -1.37 -6.08 10.41
N ARG A 532 -0.92 -7.32 10.18
CA ARG A 532 0.26 -7.87 10.87
C ARG A 532 1.56 -7.19 10.46
N ILE A 533 1.72 -6.79 9.20
CA ILE A 533 2.90 -6.02 8.79
C ILE A 533 2.86 -4.65 9.47
N VAL A 534 1.71 -3.94 9.43
CA VAL A 534 1.53 -2.67 10.17
C VAL A 534 1.89 -2.83 11.64
N GLN A 535 1.43 -3.90 12.29
CA GLN A 535 1.76 -4.20 13.68
C GLN A 535 3.26 -4.40 13.91
N ARG A 536 3.96 -5.12 13.02
CA ARG A 536 5.41 -5.34 13.12
C ARG A 536 6.16 -4.02 12.93
N THR A 537 5.87 -3.28 11.87
CA THR A 537 6.48 -1.99 11.57
C THR A 537 6.30 -1.00 12.72
N ALA A 538 5.08 -0.86 13.25
CA ALA A 538 4.82 0.03 14.37
C ALA A 538 5.57 -0.42 15.64
N ARG A 539 5.55 -1.73 15.96
CA ARG A 539 6.26 -2.27 17.12
C ARG A 539 7.77 -2.05 17.01
N ASP A 540 8.35 -2.31 15.85
CA ASP A 540 9.79 -2.19 15.62
C ASP A 540 10.21 -0.72 15.68
N HIS A 541 9.39 0.19 15.11
CA HIS A 541 9.63 1.63 15.16
C HIS A 541 9.63 2.18 16.60
N PHE A 542 8.53 2.00 17.34
CA PHE A 542 8.43 2.48 18.72
C PHE A 542 9.38 1.73 19.66
N GLY A 543 9.62 0.44 19.41
CA GLY A 543 10.60 -0.37 20.13
C GLY A 543 12.02 0.18 19.97
N SER A 544 12.42 0.52 18.73
CA SER A 544 13.71 1.16 18.45
C SER A 544 13.90 2.45 19.25
N ILE A 545 12.88 3.32 19.28
CA ILE A 545 12.95 4.59 20.03
C ILE A 545 13.10 4.32 21.54
N ALA A 546 12.34 3.37 22.10
CA ALA A 546 12.46 3.00 23.50
C ALA A 546 13.84 2.41 23.85
N ASP A 547 14.41 1.58 22.96
CA ASP A 547 15.76 1.03 23.11
C ASP A 547 16.84 2.12 23.04
N GLU A 548 16.71 3.08 22.12
CA GLU A 548 17.60 4.24 22.02
C GLU A 548 17.60 5.07 23.32
N LEU A 549 16.42 5.37 23.85
CA LEU A 549 16.26 6.12 25.11
C LEU A 549 16.91 5.40 26.29
N HIS A 550 16.61 4.10 26.47
CA HIS A 550 17.20 3.30 27.55
C HIS A 550 18.72 3.20 27.43
N ARG A 551 19.26 3.06 26.21
CA ARG A 551 20.70 3.00 25.96
C ARG A 551 21.40 4.31 26.31
N SER A 552 20.85 5.43 25.85
CA SER A 552 21.37 6.78 26.16
C SER A 552 21.44 7.04 27.68
N LEU A 553 20.41 6.63 28.42
CA LEU A 553 20.39 6.72 29.89
C LEU A 553 21.38 5.77 30.55
N SER A 554 21.49 4.53 30.06
CA SER A 554 22.44 3.53 30.58
C SER A 554 23.90 3.98 30.41
N ASP A 555 24.24 4.55 29.25
CA ASP A 555 25.57 5.09 28.98
C ASP A 555 25.84 6.29 29.89
N SER A 556 24.87 7.19 30.07
CA SER A 556 24.98 8.34 30.97
C SER A 556 25.22 7.93 32.43
N VAL A 557 24.51 6.89 32.94
CA VAL A 557 24.77 6.30 34.27
C VAL A 557 26.19 5.76 34.37
N LEU A 558 26.64 5.01 33.36
CA LEU A 558 27.96 4.38 33.35
C LEU A 558 29.07 5.45 33.40
N VAL A 559 28.95 6.46 32.54
CA VAL A 559 29.90 7.56 32.44
C VAL A 559 29.93 8.38 33.74
N ALA A 560 28.77 8.69 34.34
CA ALA A 560 28.72 9.38 35.63
C ALA A 560 29.41 8.58 36.75
N LYS A 561 29.21 7.26 36.81
CA LYS A 561 29.87 6.37 37.78
C LYS A 561 31.40 6.30 37.57
N GLN A 562 31.83 6.21 36.32
CA GLN A 562 33.26 6.18 35.97
C GLN A 562 33.96 7.50 36.31
N ALA A 563 33.33 8.63 36.01
CA ALA A 563 33.82 9.96 36.37
C ALA A 563 33.93 10.12 37.91
N ALA A 564 32.92 9.67 38.66
CA ALA A 564 32.94 9.70 40.13
C ALA A 564 34.10 8.86 40.73
N ALA A 565 34.43 7.73 40.10
CA ALA A 565 35.50 6.83 40.54
C ALA A 565 36.90 7.29 40.13
N SER A 566 37.02 8.14 39.10
CA SER A 566 38.29 8.51 38.48
C SER A 566 38.79 9.87 38.98
N TYR A 567 39.50 9.88 40.11
CA TYR A 567 40.30 11.02 40.56
C TYR A 567 41.74 10.87 40.05
N THR A 568 41.98 11.23 38.79
CA THR A 568 43.32 11.12 38.16
C THR A 568 43.88 12.48 37.73
N ALA A 569 45.20 12.54 37.57
CA ALA A 569 45.94 13.73 37.12
C ALA A 569 45.53 14.23 35.71
N ASP A 570 44.71 13.47 34.97
CA ASP A 570 44.21 13.80 33.63
C ASP A 570 42.82 14.45 33.63
N ARG A 571 42.20 14.71 34.81
CA ARG A 571 40.86 15.34 34.93
C ARG A 571 40.75 16.63 34.11
N ASP A 572 41.70 17.55 34.28
CA ASP A 572 41.67 18.85 33.59
C ASP A 572 41.76 18.69 32.06
N LYS A 573 42.57 17.73 31.59
CA LYS A 573 42.70 17.40 30.17
C LYS A 573 41.40 16.82 29.61
N ARG A 574 40.72 15.96 30.38
CA ARG A 574 39.41 15.40 29.98
C ARG A 574 38.31 16.46 29.95
N ILE A 575 38.25 17.34 30.95
CA ILE A 575 37.32 18.49 30.97
C ILE A 575 37.51 19.37 29.73
N GLN A 576 38.76 19.67 29.35
CA GLN A 576 39.04 20.42 28.13
C GLN A 576 38.56 19.71 26.85
N GLN A 577 38.70 18.39 26.78
CA GLN A 577 38.19 17.58 25.67
C GLN A 577 36.66 17.60 25.61
N LEU A 578 35.97 17.42 26.75
CA LEU A 578 34.50 17.44 26.82
C LEU A 578 33.93 18.81 26.45
N HIS A 579 34.56 19.89 26.90
CA HIS A 579 34.21 21.24 26.44
C HIS A 579 34.40 21.43 24.93
N ALA A 580 35.41 20.81 24.33
CA ALA A 580 35.58 20.84 22.87
C ALA A 580 34.48 20.06 22.16
N GLN A 581 34.17 18.85 22.63
CA GLN A 581 33.09 18.02 22.09
C GLN A 581 31.72 18.72 22.21
N LEU A 582 31.43 19.34 23.35
CA LEU A 582 30.18 20.08 23.55
C LEU A 582 30.07 21.26 22.58
N ARG A 583 31.15 22.04 22.38
CA ARG A 583 31.18 23.10 21.36
C ARG A 583 30.94 22.58 19.95
N ASP A 584 31.48 21.41 19.60
CA ASP A 584 31.26 20.79 18.29
C ASP A 584 29.80 20.35 18.11
N ILE A 585 29.17 19.81 19.16
CA ILE A 585 27.74 19.45 19.18
C ILE A 585 26.86 20.71 19.07
N GLU A 586 27.16 21.77 19.81
CA GLU A 586 26.45 23.05 19.73
C GLU A 586 26.61 23.70 18.35
N ALA A 587 27.80 23.62 17.75
CA ALA A 587 28.05 24.08 16.39
C ALA A 587 27.32 23.23 15.34
N LEU A 588 27.11 21.93 15.59
CA LEU A 588 26.24 21.09 14.77
C LEU A 588 24.79 21.55 14.91
N ARG A 589 24.29 21.72 16.15
CA ARG A 589 22.93 22.17 16.47
C ARG A 589 22.62 23.53 15.86
N GLY A 590 23.54 24.49 15.94
CA GLY A 590 23.40 25.82 15.34
C GLY A 590 23.38 25.84 13.81
N ARG A 591 23.76 24.73 13.15
CA ARG A 591 23.66 24.57 11.69
C ARG A 591 22.36 23.88 11.26
N ILE A 592 21.57 23.37 12.21
CA ILE A 592 20.27 22.77 11.94
C ILE A 592 19.26 23.91 11.68
N PRO A 593 18.52 23.92 10.56
CA PRO A 593 17.54 24.96 10.27
C PRO A 593 16.41 25.01 11.31
N ALA A 594 16.31 26.12 12.07
CA ALA A 594 15.30 26.28 13.12
C ALA A 594 13.87 26.54 12.59
N ALA A 595 13.74 27.08 11.37
CA ALA A 595 12.46 27.49 10.79
C ALA A 595 11.56 26.33 10.33
N GLU A 596 12.05 25.08 10.39
CA GLU A 596 11.33 23.90 9.91
C GLU A 596 10.57 23.15 11.01
N LEU A 597 10.76 23.54 12.28
CA LEU A 597 10.13 22.93 13.44
C LEU A 597 8.73 23.51 13.74
N SER A 598 8.28 24.55 13.01
CA SER A 598 6.96 25.15 13.19
C SER A 598 6.07 25.02 11.95
N SER A 599 5.13 24.08 11.95
CA SER A 599 3.85 24.22 11.23
C SER A 599 2.86 23.15 11.68
N GLY A 600 1.64 23.58 12.02
CA GLY A 600 0.62 22.83 12.74
C GLY A 600 -0.09 21.72 11.97
N ARG A 601 -0.81 20.90 12.76
CA ARG A 601 -1.77 19.88 12.31
C ARG A 601 -2.63 20.40 11.15
N PRO A 602 -2.79 19.65 10.04
CA PRO A 602 -3.89 19.89 9.13
C PRO A 602 -5.22 19.74 9.89
N ALA A 603 -6.16 20.65 9.66
CA ALA A 603 -7.47 20.62 10.29
C ALA A 603 -8.21 19.34 9.87
N ARG A 604 -8.61 18.52 10.85
CA ARG A 604 -9.44 17.32 10.65
C ARG A 604 -10.75 17.69 9.96
N ALA A 605 -11.04 17.11 8.80
CA ALA A 605 -12.41 16.89 8.38
C ALA A 605 -13.00 15.79 9.29
N ALA A 606 -14.03 16.13 10.06
CA ALA A 606 -14.71 15.18 10.92
C ALA A 606 -15.46 14.17 10.05
N VAL A 607 -14.92 12.95 9.90
CA VAL A 607 -15.68 11.83 9.35
C VAL A 607 -16.74 11.45 10.39
N THR A 608 -17.98 11.82 10.10
CA THR A 608 -19.15 11.43 10.89
C THR A 608 -19.43 9.94 10.65
N ARG A 609 -19.82 9.24 11.72
CA ARG A 609 -20.10 7.80 11.77
C ARG A 609 -21.10 7.31 10.72
#